data_AF-A0A1Q8QJU8-F1
#
_entry.id   AF-A0A1Q8QJU8-F1
#
_cell.length_a   1.000
_cell.length_b   1.000
_cell.length_c   1.000
_cell.angle_alpha   90.00
_cell.angle_beta   90.00
_cell.angle_gamma   90.00
#
_symmetry.space_group_name_H-M   'P 1'
#
loop_
_entity.id
_entity.type
_entity.pdbx_description
1 polymer ?
#
loop_
_entity_poly.entity_id
_entity_poly.type
_entity_poly.pdbx_seq_one_letter_code
_entity_poly.pdbx_strand_id
1 'polypeptide(L)'
;MLLDDIKIVLGIELDTSRDYLLNIYIRTATTLISKYLKANDKVDIQALYPDAIIAYVVMAMAKRGNEGLKQFSQGSRSGSYGDDLPDGVKALLPLPRIAMR
;
A
#
# COMPACT_ATOMS: atom_id res chain seq x y z
N MET A 1 -15.13 2.63 6.84
CA MET A 1 -14.80 3.41 5.63
C MET A 1 -13.63 2.79 4.89
N LEU A 2 -12.37 2.97 5.31
CA LEU A 2 -11.22 2.46 4.54
C LEU A 2 -11.28 0.94 4.26
N LEU A 3 -11.63 0.14 5.28
CA LEU A 3 -11.81 -1.30 5.12
C LEU A 3 -12.93 -1.63 4.12
N ASP A 4 -14.04 -0.89 4.18
CA ASP A 4 -15.20 -1.10 3.32
C ASP A 4 -14.87 -0.73 1.86
N ASP A 5 -14.16 0.38 1.65
CA ASP A 5 -13.69 0.81 0.33
C ASP A 5 -12.76 -0.23 -0.30
N ILE A 6 -11.85 -0.81 0.49
CA ILE A 6 -10.97 -1.89 0.04
C ILE A 6 -11.79 -3.13 -0.35
N LYS A 7 -12.83 -3.48 0.42
CA LYS A 7 -13.69 -4.62 0.10
C LYS A 7 -14.47 -4.40 -1.19
N ILE A 8 -14.95 -3.18 -1.44
CA ILE A 8 -15.61 -2.80 -2.70
C ILE A 8 -14.66 -3.00 -3.88
N VAL A 9 -13.42 -2.49 -3.78
CA VAL A 9 -12.43 -2.64 -4.86
C VAL A 9 -12.06 -4.10 -5.12
N LEU A 10 -12.07 -4.93 -4.08
CA LEU A 10 -11.78 -6.36 -4.18
C LEU A 10 -13.01 -7.21 -4.56
N GLY A 11 -14.22 -6.63 -4.61
CA GLY A 11 -15.48 -7.34 -4.87
C GLY A 11 -15.83 -8.38 -3.80
N ILE A 12 -15.53 -8.08 -2.53
CA ILE A 12 -15.71 -8.97 -1.37
C ILE A 12 -16.49 -8.30 -0.22
N GLU A 13 -17.46 -7.44 -0.55
CA GLU A 13 -18.19 -6.58 0.38
C GLU A 13 -18.82 -7.33 1.56
N LEU A 14 -19.32 -8.54 1.30
CA LEU A 14 -19.98 -9.39 2.30
C LEU A 14 -19.04 -10.39 2.99
N ASP A 15 -17.79 -10.52 2.52
CA ASP A 15 -16.80 -11.45 3.10
C ASP A 15 -16.08 -10.77 4.27
N THR A 16 -16.41 -11.20 5.48
CA THR A 16 -15.76 -10.74 6.72
C THR A 16 -14.57 -11.62 7.14
N SER A 17 -14.37 -12.77 6.49
CA SER A 17 -13.31 -13.73 6.85
C SER A 17 -11.90 -13.17 6.62
N ARG A 18 -11.79 -12.12 5.79
CA ARG A 18 -10.53 -11.49 5.40
C ARG A 18 -10.25 -10.18 6.15
N ASP A 19 -11.15 -9.74 7.02
CA ASP A 19 -11.07 -8.42 7.67
C ASP A 19 -9.79 -8.25 8.49
N TYR A 20 -9.42 -9.27 9.25
CA TYR A 20 -8.19 -9.26 10.03
C TYR A 20 -6.95 -9.07 9.15
N LEU A 21 -6.93 -9.74 8.00
CA LEU A 21 -5.83 -9.63 7.06
C LEU A 21 -5.78 -8.26 6.38
N LEU A 22 -6.93 -7.75 5.93
CA LEU A 22 -7.02 -6.42 5.33
C LEU A 22 -6.54 -5.36 6.32
N ASN A 23 -6.93 -5.46 7.59
CA ASN A 23 -6.44 -4.57 8.65
C ASN A 23 -4.92 -4.65 8.86
N ILE A 24 -4.31 -5.84 8.72
CA ILE A 24 -2.85 -5.97 8.75
C ILE A 24 -2.22 -5.20 7.57
N TYR A 25 -2.74 -5.35 6.35
CA TYR A 25 -2.20 -4.63 5.20
C TYR A 25 -2.42 -3.12 5.28
N ILE A 26 -3.56 -2.67 5.82
CA ILE A 26 -3.83 -1.25 6.08
C ILE A 26 -2.77 -0.68 7.05
N ARG A 27 -2.49 -1.40 8.15
CA ARG A 27 -1.46 -0.98 9.10
C ARG A 27 -0.08 -0.94 8.45
N THR A 28 0.27 -1.94 7.65
CA THR A 28 1.54 -1.98 6.92
C THR A 28 1.67 -0.81 5.95
N ALA A 29 0.62 -0.52 5.17
CA ALA A 29 0.58 0.63 4.26
C ALA A 29 0.78 1.95 5.01
N THR A 30 0.07 2.12 6.13
CA THR A 30 0.15 3.30 7.00
C THR A 30 1.60 3.53 7.46
N THR A 31 2.28 2.48 7.94
CA THR A 31 3.67 2.55 8.38
C THR A 31 4.62 2.91 7.24
N LEU A 32 4.47 2.28 6.07
CA LEU A 32 5.33 2.55 4.92
C LEU A 32 5.16 3.98 4.40
N ILE A 33 3.92 4.47 4.31
CA ILE A 33 3.60 5.83 3.85
C ILE A 33 4.14 6.86 4.85
N SER A 34 3.95 6.62 6.15
CA SER A 34 4.52 7.47 7.20
C SER A 34 6.05 7.59 7.06
N LYS A 35 6.73 6.45 6.88
CA LYS A 35 8.19 6.40 6.67
C LYS A 35 8.61 7.15 5.39
N TYR A 36 7.90 6.94 4.28
CA TYR A 36 8.18 7.62 3.01
C TYR A 36 8.07 9.14 3.13
N LEU A 37 6.99 9.62 3.76
CA LEU A 37 6.73 11.04 3.94
C LEU A 37 7.59 11.69 5.03
N LYS A 38 8.31 10.88 5.83
CA LYS A 38 8.95 11.31 7.08
C LYS A 38 7.94 12.03 7.98
N ALA A 39 6.72 11.50 8.02
CA ALA A 39 5.66 12.03 8.86
C ALA A 39 5.98 11.77 10.33
N ASN A 40 5.54 12.67 11.20
CA ASN A 40 5.60 12.42 12.65
C ASN A 40 4.34 11.66 13.10
N ASP A 41 4.35 11.15 14.33
CA ASP A 41 3.26 10.35 14.89
C ASP A 41 1.92 11.10 15.05
N LYS A 42 1.91 12.42 14.81
CA LYS A 42 0.68 13.26 14.87
C LYS A 42 -0.05 13.33 13.52
N VAL A 43 0.54 12.84 12.44
CA VAL A 43 -0.07 12.85 11.12
C VAL A 43 -0.98 11.64 10.96
N ASP A 44 -2.27 11.87 10.78
CA ASP A 44 -3.21 10.81 10.43
C ASP A 44 -3.08 10.47 8.94
N ILE A 45 -2.24 9.48 8.65
CA ILE A 45 -1.99 8.99 7.30
C ILE A 45 -3.24 8.35 6.68
N GLN A 46 -4.09 7.71 7.49
CA GLN A 46 -5.30 7.06 6.98
C GLN A 46 -6.32 8.07 6.50
N ALA A 47 -6.44 9.20 7.20
CA ALA A 47 -7.31 10.31 6.80
C ALA A 47 -6.75 11.10 5.61
N LEU A 48 -5.43 11.33 5.55
CA LEU A 48 -4.83 12.18 4.52
C LEU A 48 -4.57 11.48 3.19
N TYR A 49 -4.24 10.18 3.23
CA TYR A 49 -3.85 9.42 2.03
C TYR A 49 -4.60 8.07 1.92
N PRO A 50 -5.95 8.07 2.00
CA PRO A 50 -6.73 6.84 1.94
C PRO A 50 -6.51 6.08 0.62
N ASP A 51 -6.47 6.80 -0.50
CA ASP A 51 -6.29 6.20 -1.84
C ASP A 51 -4.94 5.48 -1.99
N ALA A 52 -3.88 6.05 -1.40
CA ALA A 52 -2.56 5.42 -1.40
C ALA A 52 -2.56 4.12 -0.59
N ILE A 53 -3.29 4.08 0.54
CA ILE A 53 -3.46 2.86 1.33
C ILE A 53 -4.27 1.83 0.56
N ILE A 54 -5.40 2.21 -0.04
CA ILE A 54 -6.25 1.32 -0.84
C ILE A 54 -5.42 0.69 -1.97
N ALA A 55 -4.69 1.51 -2.73
CA ALA A 55 -3.83 1.04 -3.82
C ALA A 55 -2.77 0.04 -3.35
N TYR A 56 -2.13 0.29 -2.20
CA TYR A 56 -1.18 -0.65 -1.62
C TYR A 56 -1.85 -1.98 -1.23
N VAL A 57 -2.97 -1.92 -0.50
CA VAL A 57 -3.63 -3.11 0.04
C VAL A 57 -4.15 -4.00 -1.09
N VAL A 58 -4.77 -3.41 -2.12
CA VAL A 58 -5.27 -4.15 -3.30
C VAL A 58 -4.10 -4.85 -4.01
N MET A 59 -2.99 -4.14 -4.20
CA MET A 59 -1.79 -4.72 -4.81
C MET A 59 -1.19 -5.85 -3.96
N ALA A 60 -1.14 -5.67 -2.64
CA ALA A 60 -0.62 -6.69 -1.72
C ALA A 60 -1.51 -7.94 -1.73
N MET A 61 -2.84 -7.76 -1.75
CA MET A 61 -3.81 -8.84 -1.86
C MET A 61 -3.72 -9.58 -3.20
N ALA A 62 -3.51 -8.88 -4.32
CA ALA A 62 -3.30 -9.50 -5.63
C ALA A 62 -1.99 -10.30 -5.72
N LYS A 63 -0.97 -9.90 -4.96
CA LYS A 63 0.32 -10.61 -4.89
C LYS A 63 0.28 -11.83 -3.95
N ARG A 64 -0.63 -11.86 -2.98
CA ARG A 64 -0.79 -12.96 -2.03
C ARG A 64 -1.21 -14.23 -2.78
N GLY A 65 -0.26 -15.15 -2.94
CA GLY A 65 -0.39 -16.36 -3.78
C GLY A 65 0.59 -16.43 -4.96
N ASN A 66 1.20 -15.31 -5.34
CA ASN A 66 2.23 -15.17 -6.39
C ASN A 66 3.63 -14.85 -5.83
N GLU A 67 3.82 -15.02 -4.51
CA GLU A 67 5.06 -14.69 -3.78
C GLU A 67 6.30 -15.49 -4.26
N GLY A 68 6.09 -16.54 -5.06
CA GLY A 68 7.15 -17.34 -5.70
C GLY A 68 7.70 -16.76 -7.02
N LEU A 69 7.05 -15.76 -7.63
CA LEU A 69 7.51 -15.10 -8.85
C LEU A 69 8.42 -13.91 -8.48
N LYS A 70 9.56 -14.21 -7.85
CA LYS A 70 10.59 -13.21 -7.46
C LYS A 70 11.18 -12.42 -8.62
N GLN A 71 10.88 -12.77 -9.87
CA GLN A 71 11.17 -11.98 -11.05
C GLN A 71 10.05 -12.19 -12.07
N PHE A 72 9.32 -11.12 -12.39
CA PHE A 72 8.60 -11.04 -13.66
C PHE A 72 9.43 -10.15 -14.58
N SER A 73 10.26 -10.77 -15.42
CA SER A 73 10.91 -10.09 -16.55
C SER A 73 9.88 -10.03 -17.68
N GLN A 74 9.09 -8.95 -17.74
CA GLN A 74 8.38 -8.59 -18.97
C GLN A 74 9.15 -7.45 -19.65
N GLY A 75 10.14 -7.81 -20.47
CA GLY A 75 10.99 -6.85 -21.20
C GLY A 75 11.94 -6.02 -20.31
N SER A 76 12.45 -4.90 -20.83
CA SER A 76 13.49 -4.03 -20.24
C SER A 76 13.14 -3.36 -18.89
N ARG A 77 12.06 -3.76 -18.23
CA ARG A 77 11.65 -3.23 -16.92
C ARG A 77 11.89 -4.30 -15.85
N SER A 78 13.08 -4.21 -15.23
CA SER A 78 13.39 -4.94 -14.00
C SER A 78 12.82 -4.16 -12.81
N GLY A 79 11.86 -4.75 -12.10
CA GLY A 79 11.38 -4.23 -10.81
C GLY A 79 11.85 -5.14 -9.69
N SER A 80 12.72 -4.64 -8.81
CA SER A 80 13.03 -5.33 -7.56
C SER A 80 11.93 -5.02 -6.55
N TYR A 81 11.28 -6.05 -5.99
CA TYR A 81 10.39 -5.87 -4.85
C TYR A 81 11.24 -5.57 -3.60
N GLY A 82 11.70 -4.32 -3.48
CA GLY A 82 12.32 -3.83 -2.25
C GLY A 82 11.28 -3.66 -1.14
N ASP A 83 11.74 -3.52 0.10
CA ASP A 83 10.96 -3.13 1.30
C ASP A 83 10.31 -1.72 1.22
N ASP A 84 10.22 -1.17 0.01
CA ASP A 84 9.79 0.18 -0.29
C ASP A 84 8.39 0.20 -0.92
N LEU A 85 7.73 1.35 -0.79
CA LEU A 85 6.45 1.61 -1.46
C LEU A 85 6.57 1.42 -2.98
N PRO A 86 5.63 0.68 -3.60
CA PRO A 86 5.57 0.57 -5.06
C PRO A 86 5.40 1.94 -5.73
N ASP A 87 5.94 2.12 -6.93
CA ASP A 87 5.90 3.41 -7.64
C ASP A 87 4.49 3.92 -7.89
N GLY A 88 3.54 3.02 -8.17
CA GLY A 88 2.12 3.38 -8.32
C GLY A 88 1.51 3.96 -7.03
N VAL A 89 1.98 3.54 -5.86
CA VAL A 89 1.53 4.12 -4.58
C VAL A 89 2.25 5.44 -4.31
N LYS A 90 3.55 5.54 -4.62
CA LYS A 90 4.31 6.80 -4.50
C LYS A 90 3.72 7.92 -5.37
N ALA A 91 3.18 7.60 -6.54
CA ALA A 91 2.54 8.57 -7.42
C ALA A 91 1.29 9.24 -6.81
N LEU A 92 0.68 8.62 -5.80
CA LEU A 92 -0.46 9.15 -5.05
C LEU A 92 -0.03 9.98 -3.83
N LEU A 93 1.27 10.07 -3.57
CA LEU A 93 1.83 10.75 -2.42
C LEU A 93 2.57 12.02 -2.86
N PRO A 94 2.59 13.07 -2.03
CA PRO A 94 3.46 14.20 -2.28
C PRO A 94 4.93 13.75 -2.26
N LEU A 95 5.77 14.48 -2.99
CA LEU A 95 7.21 14.24 -2.95
C LEU A 95 7.71 14.24 -1.49
N PRO A 96 8.55 13.28 -1.12
CA PRO A 96 9.01 13.15 0.25
C PRO A 96 9.75 14.43 0.60
N ARG A 97 9.42 15.03 1.76
CA ARG A 97 10.09 16.27 2.18
C ARG A 97 11.59 16.01 2.20
N ILE A 98 12.31 16.68 1.29
CA ILE A 98 13.76 16.77 1.36
C ILE A 98 13.99 17.61 2.61
N ALA A 99 14.50 16.95 3.66
CA ALA A 99 15.11 17.69 4.75
C ALA A 99 16.36 18.32 4.13
N MET A 100 16.27 19.59 3.72
CA MET A 100 17.47 20.36 3.44
C MET A 100 18.26 20.37 4.75
N ARG A 101 19.47 19.81 4.68
CA ARG A 101 20.45 19.79 5.76
C ARG A 101 21.13 21.15 5.83
#